data_AF-A0A3D5K098-F1
#
_entry.id   AF-A0A3D5K098-F1
#
_cell.length_a   1.000
_cell.length_b   1.000
_cell.length_c   1.000
_cell.angle_alpha   90.00
_cell.angle_beta   90.00
_cell.angle_gamma   90.00
#
_symmetry.space_group_name_H-M   'P 1'
#
loop_
_entity.id
_entity.type
_entity.pdbx_description
1 polymer ?
#
loop_
_entity_poly.entity_id
_entity_poly.type
_entity_poly.pdbx_seq_one_letter_code
_entity_poly.pdbx_strand_id
1 'polypeptide(L)'
;MVSTHGDDIWIVSGIDAGLANLQWRRFAAGLFEPFGLQVADNKVYVTCKDRLTRLHDVNNDGEADFYESFSADTDVSTFFHAYNFDLQHDTKGNFYYVKAGQYTSHALPGAVIKVSANGKNAPSTATAFAPRTAWVSCPTTG
;
A
#
# COMPACT_ATOMS: atom_id res chain seq x y z
N MET A 1 -3.01 1.65 12.07
CA MET A 1 -4.13 1.83 11.12
C MET A 1 -4.43 0.49 10.48
N VAL A 2 -5.66 0.28 10.00
CA VAL A 2 -6.13 -0.99 9.41
C VAL A 2 -6.70 -0.70 8.03
N SER A 3 -6.31 -1.50 7.03
CA SER A 3 -6.97 -1.52 5.72
C SER A 3 -7.93 -2.69 5.65
N THR A 4 -9.10 -2.49 5.03
CA THR A 4 -10.08 -3.56 4.80
C THR A 4 -10.19 -3.87 3.31
N HIS A 5 -10.61 -5.09 2.98
CA HIS A 5 -10.96 -5.45 1.59
C HIS A 5 -12.16 -4.65 1.06
N GLY A 6 -12.99 -4.10 1.95
CA GLY A 6 -14.12 -3.23 1.59
C GLY A 6 -13.73 -1.78 1.33
N ASP A 7 -12.48 -1.54 0.89
CA ASP A 7 -11.99 -0.24 0.43
C ASP A 7 -11.92 0.88 1.47
N ASP A 8 -11.90 0.54 2.77
CA ASP A 8 -11.81 1.50 3.87
C ASP A 8 -10.46 1.44 4.61
N ILE A 9 -9.98 2.60 5.06
CA ILE A 9 -8.87 2.73 6.03
C ILE A 9 -9.41 3.20 7.36
N TRP A 10 -8.99 2.55 8.44
CA TRP A 10 -9.40 2.83 9.80
C TRP A 10 -8.22 3.23 10.68
N ILE A 11 -8.42 4.27 11.49
CA ILE A 11 -7.58 4.56 12.65
C ILE A 11 -8.18 3.81 13.84
N VAL A 12 -7.31 3.08 14.54
CA VAL A 12 -7.66 2.38 15.77
C VAL A 12 -6.86 3.00 16.90
N SER A 13 -7.53 3.44 17.95
CA SER A 13 -6.93 3.98 19.17
C SER A 13 -7.39 3.21 20.40
N GLY A 14 -6.84 3.51 21.57
CA GLY A 14 -7.11 2.75 22.79
C GLY A 14 -6.51 1.35 22.79
N ILE A 15 -5.42 1.14 22.05
CA ILE A 15 -4.69 -0.13 22.00
C ILE A 15 -3.85 -0.24 23.28
N ASP A 16 -4.26 -1.13 24.17
CA ASP A 16 -3.54 -1.53 25.38
C ASP A 16 -3.39 -3.07 25.42
N ALA A 17 -2.77 -3.60 26.48
CA ALA A 17 -2.56 -5.05 26.60
C ALA A 17 -3.87 -5.86 26.71
N GLY A 18 -4.96 -5.24 27.17
CA GLY A 18 -6.26 -5.88 27.34
C GLY A 18 -7.18 -5.76 26.13
N LEU A 19 -6.90 -4.82 25.21
CA LEU A 19 -7.67 -4.53 24.00
C LEU A 19 -9.16 -4.24 24.27
N ALA A 20 -9.53 -3.88 25.49
CA ALA A 20 -10.93 -3.72 25.90
C ALA A 20 -11.54 -2.38 25.49
N ASN A 21 -10.71 -1.38 25.21
CA ASN A 21 -11.15 0.01 24.97
C ASN A 21 -10.87 0.50 23.54
N LEU A 22 -10.84 -0.41 22.58
CA LEU A 22 -10.56 -0.06 21.17
C LEU A 22 -11.61 0.91 20.62
N GLN A 23 -11.13 2.04 20.12
CA GLN A 23 -11.97 3.01 19.41
C GLN A 23 -11.61 2.98 17.93
N TRP A 24 -12.63 2.90 17.08
CA TRP A 24 -12.49 2.80 15.63
C TRP A 24 -13.04 4.05 14.99
N ARG A 25 -12.23 4.68 14.14
CA ARG A 25 -12.63 5.83 13.35
C ARG A 25 -12.21 5.62 11.91
N ARG A 26 -13.15 5.77 10.98
CA ARG A 26 -12.81 5.67 9.56
C ARG A 26 -11.97 6.89 9.19
N PHE A 27 -10.90 6.64 8.45
CA PHE A 27 -9.98 7.66 7.95
C PHE A 27 -10.23 7.93 6.47
N ALA A 28 -10.42 6.88 5.67
CA ALA A 28 -10.64 6.97 4.24
C ALA A 28 -11.58 5.86 3.77
N ALA A 29 -12.24 6.09 2.64
CA ALA A 29 -13.16 5.15 1.99
C ALA A 29 -13.07 5.29 0.46
N GLY A 30 -13.54 4.27 -0.27
CA GLY A 30 -13.62 4.33 -1.74
C GLY A 30 -12.27 4.20 -2.44
N LEU A 31 -11.32 3.53 -1.80
CA LEU A 31 -10.07 3.10 -2.44
C LEU A 31 -10.35 1.95 -3.43
N PHE A 32 -9.37 1.62 -4.28
CA PHE A 32 -9.54 0.54 -5.25
C PHE A 32 -8.70 -0.68 -4.84
N GLU A 33 -9.32 -1.58 -4.08
CA GLU A 33 -8.73 -2.84 -3.61
C GLU A 33 -7.42 -2.61 -2.81
N PRO A 34 -7.47 -1.94 -1.64
CA PRO A 34 -6.28 -1.48 -0.91
C PRO A 34 -5.62 -2.58 -0.06
N PHE A 35 -4.63 -3.27 -0.61
CA PHE A 35 -3.95 -4.40 0.05
C PHE A 35 -2.54 -4.08 0.59
N GLY A 36 -2.20 -2.80 0.75
CA GLY A 36 -0.97 -2.36 1.41
C GLY A 36 -1.18 -1.01 2.09
N LEU A 37 -0.61 -0.83 3.29
CA LEU A 37 -0.76 0.39 4.09
C LEU A 37 0.54 0.70 4.83
N GLN A 38 1.05 1.91 4.67
CA GLN A 38 2.28 2.36 5.32
C GLN A 38 2.12 3.80 5.80
N VAL A 39 2.58 4.08 7.01
CA VAL A 39 2.75 5.46 7.50
C VAL A 39 4.24 5.81 7.38
N ALA A 40 4.53 6.88 6.63
CA ALA A 40 5.89 7.37 6.40
C ALA A 40 5.89 8.90 6.41
N ASP A 41 6.84 9.51 7.11
CA ASP A 41 6.94 10.98 7.27
C ASP A 41 5.62 11.66 7.63
N ASN A 42 4.89 11.04 8.57
CA ASN A 42 3.59 11.48 9.05
C ASN A 42 2.50 11.56 7.96
N LYS A 43 2.68 10.85 6.85
CA LYS A 43 1.71 10.70 5.76
C LYS A 43 1.28 9.24 5.63
N VAL A 44 0.05 9.03 5.18
CA VAL A 44 -0.52 7.70 4.99
C VAL A 44 -0.46 7.34 3.51
N TYR A 45 0.15 6.20 3.21
CA TYR A 45 0.28 5.64 1.88
C TYR A 45 -0.47 4.32 1.78
N VAL A 46 -1.18 4.12 0.68
CA VAL A 46 -1.99 2.93 0.43
C VAL A 46 -1.70 2.36 -0.95
N THR A 47 -1.33 1.09 -1.02
CA THR A 47 -1.24 0.36 -2.28
C THR A 47 -2.65 -0.01 -2.73
N CYS A 48 -3.08 0.59 -3.84
CA CYS A 48 -4.29 0.22 -4.58
C CYS A 48 -3.89 -0.61 -5.81
N LYS A 49 -4.87 -1.28 -6.43
CA LYS A 49 -4.64 -2.06 -7.66
C LYS A 49 -4.09 -1.24 -8.83
N ASP A 50 -4.43 0.05 -8.89
CA ASP A 50 -4.07 0.93 -9.99
C ASP A 50 -3.01 1.98 -9.65
N ARG A 51 -2.64 2.14 -8.37
CA ARG A 51 -1.70 3.18 -7.94
C ARG A 51 -1.23 2.99 -6.50
N LEU A 52 -0.16 3.71 -6.16
CA LEU A 52 0.15 4.09 -4.78
C LEU A 52 -0.57 5.42 -4.49
N THR A 53 -1.53 5.38 -3.56
CA THR A 53 -2.30 6.54 -3.12
C THR A 53 -1.68 7.16 -1.88
N ARG A 54 -1.53 8.48 -1.85
CA ARG A 54 -1.15 9.23 -0.64
C ARG A 54 -2.36 9.99 -0.14
N LEU A 55 -2.77 9.71 1.09
CA LEU A 55 -3.94 10.31 1.73
C LEU A 55 -3.55 11.55 2.51
N HIS A 56 -4.34 12.61 2.37
CA HIS A 56 -4.15 13.88 3.07
C HIS A 56 -5.42 14.26 3.82
N ASP A 57 -5.24 14.53 5.10
CA ASP A 57 -6.20 15.27 5.92
C ASP A 57 -5.77 16.75 5.86
N VAL A 58 -6.50 17.55 5.10
CA VAL A 58 -6.16 18.95 4.78
C VAL A 58 -6.76 19.88 5.83
N ASN A 59 -7.89 19.49 6.41
CA ASN A 59 -8.63 20.30 7.37
C ASN A 59 -8.34 19.92 8.85
N ASN A 60 -7.61 18.84 9.09
CA ASN A 60 -7.28 18.25 10.40
C ASN A 60 -8.49 17.76 11.22
N ASP A 61 -9.58 17.34 10.57
CA ASP A 61 -10.73 16.70 11.23
C ASP A 61 -10.49 15.20 11.50
N GLY A 62 -9.36 14.69 11.02
CA GLY A 62 -8.93 13.33 11.17
C GLY A 62 -9.37 12.45 10.01
N GLU A 63 -10.01 12.92 8.96
CA GLU A 63 -10.38 12.15 7.77
C GLU A 63 -9.57 12.59 6.54
N ALA A 64 -9.43 11.71 5.56
CA ALA A 64 -8.74 12.04 4.32
C ALA A 64 -9.66 12.86 3.41
N ASP A 65 -9.31 14.13 3.19
CA ASP A 65 -9.96 15.04 2.26
C ASP A 65 -9.48 14.84 0.82
N PHE A 66 -8.21 14.46 0.64
CA PHE A 66 -7.58 14.38 -0.67
C PHE A 66 -6.79 13.08 -0.89
N TYR A 67 -7.06 12.45 -2.03
CA TYR A 67 -6.52 11.16 -2.46
C TYR A 67 -5.54 11.43 -3.61
N GLU A 68 -4.29 11.68 -3.26
CA GLU A 68 -3.27 11.96 -4.25
C GLU A 68 -2.82 10.67 -4.96
N SER A 69 -2.80 10.70 -6.29
CA SER A 69 -2.12 9.68 -7.09
C SER A 69 -0.60 9.86 -7.01
N PHE A 70 0.01 9.40 -5.92
CA PHE A 70 1.44 9.54 -5.68
C PHE A 70 2.29 8.80 -6.72
N SER A 71 1.85 7.61 -7.13
CA SER A 71 2.38 6.94 -8.33
C SER A 71 1.31 6.10 -9.01
N ALA A 72 1.01 6.39 -10.27
CA ALA A 72 0.08 5.59 -11.06
C ALA A 72 0.77 4.31 -11.58
N ASP A 73 0.05 3.19 -11.50
CA ASP A 73 0.45 1.94 -12.12
C ASP A 73 0.04 1.95 -13.60
N THR A 74 0.99 1.71 -14.49
CA THR A 74 0.76 1.70 -15.94
C THR A 74 0.36 0.33 -16.48
N ASP A 75 0.36 -0.70 -15.63
CA ASP A 75 0.15 -2.11 -16.00
C ASP A 75 -0.85 -2.77 -15.04
N VAL A 76 -2.09 -2.31 -15.12
CA VAL A 76 -3.22 -2.76 -14.30
C VAL A 76 -3.94 -3.89 -15.01
N SER A 77 -4.06 -5.03 -14.34
CA SER A 77 -4.78 -6.20 -14.86
C SER A 77 -6.27 -6.10 -14.56
N THR A 78 -7.10 -6.50 -15.52
CA THR A 78 -8.57 -6.56 -15.37
C THR A 78 -9.05 -7.87 -14.72
N PHE A 79 -8.15 -8.82 -14.46
CA PHE A 79 -8.51 -10.07 -13.81
C PHE A 79 -8.87 -9.86 -12.33
N PHE A 80 -9.88 -10.59 -11.86
CA PHE A 80 -10.47 -10.42 -10.54
C PHE A 80 -9.52 -10.71 -9.37
N HIS A 81 -8.48 -11.53 -9.57
CA HIS A 81 -7.49 -11.89 -8.53
C HIS A 81 -6.11 -11.25 -8.75
N ALA A 82 -6.02 -10.27 -9.66
CA ALA A 82 -4.77 -9.59 -9.97
C ALA A 82 -4.62 -8.29 -9.16
N TYR A 83 -4.25 -8.43 -7.87
CA TYR A 83 -4.05 -7.32 -6.95
C TYR A 83 -2.58 -6.88 -6.86
N ASN A 84 -2.39 -5.67 -6.32
CA ASN A 84 -1.12 -5.21 -5.78
C ASN A 84 -1.14 -5.42 -4.26
N PHE A 85 -0.17 -6.16 -3.72
CA PHE A 85 -0.12 -6.53 -2.31
C PHE A 85 1.04 -5.86 -1.58
N ASP A 86 0.85 -5.70 -0.27
CA ASP A 86 1.85 -5.18 0.66
C ASP A 86 2.26 -3.73 0.35
N LEU A 87 2.94 -3.10 1.30
CA LEU A 87 3.58 -1.81 1.11
C LEU A 87 4.70 -1.65 2.13
N GLN A 88 5.94 -1.69 1.67
CA GLN A 88 7.13 -1.49 2.49
C GLN A 88 7.79 -0.16 2.13
N HIS A 89 8.45 0.48 3.10
CA HIS A 89 9.14 1.75 2.92
C HIS A 89 10.57 1.67 3.46
N ASP A 90 11.55 2.16 2.69
CA ASP A 90 12.96 2.18 3.10
C ASP A 90 13.41 3.54 3.65
N THR A 91 14.60 3.56 4.26
CA THR A 91 15.20 4.78 4.83
C THR A 91 15.58 5.84 3.79
N LYS A 92 15.57 5.49 2.49
CA LYS A 92 15.82 6.42 1.38
C LYS A 92 14.52 7.00 0.81
N GLY A 93 13.38 6.70 1.42
CA GLY A 93 12.08 7.20 0.99
C GLY A 93 11.39 6.35 -0.08
N ASN A 94 11.98 5.22 -0.50
CA ASN A 94 11.38 4.40 -1.57
C ASN A 94 10.31 3.46 -1.00
N PHE A 95 9.31 3.16 -1.83
CA PHE A 95 8.26 2.21 -1.54
C PHE A 95 8.39 0.94 -2.38
N TYR A 96 7.92 -0.17 -1.82
CA TYR A 96 7.94 -1.48 -2.47
C TYR A 96 6.59 -2.18 -2.28
N TYR A 97 6.04 -2.71 -3.36
CA TYR A 97 4.83 -3.55 -3.34
C TYR A 97 4.97 -4.71 -4.33
N VAL A 98 4.10 -5.71 -4.25
CA VAL A 98 4.18 -6.93 -5.06
C VAL A 98 2.97 -7.04 -5.98
N LYS A 99 3.20 -7.37 -7.26
CA LYS A 99 2.12 -7.71 -8.19
C LYS A 99 1.79 -9.20 -8.14
N ALA A 100 0.52 -9.54 -8.33
CA ALA A 100 0.08 -10.93 -8.48
C ALA A 100 0.88 -11.67 -9.56
N GLY A 101 1.20 -12.95 -9.30
CA GLY A 101 2.00 -13.80 -10.21
C GLY A 101 1.20 -14.73 -11.11
N GLN A 102 -0.06 -15.00 -10.78
CA GLN A 102 -0.96 -15.88 -11.53
C GLN A 102 -2.29 -15.18 -11.78
N TYR A 103 -3.03 -15.64 -12.78
CA TYR A 103 -4.35 -15.10 -13.16
C TYR A 103 -4.32 -13.58 -13.36
N THR A 104 -3.33 -13.11 -14.12
CA THR A 104 -3.12 -11.69 -14.40
C THR A 104 -2.66 -11.47 -15.82
N SER A 105 -2.92 -10.26 -16.34
CA SER A 105 -2.37 -9.76 -17.59
C SER A 105 -1.18 -8.82 -17.41
N HIS A 106 -0.58 -8.74 -16.21
CA HIS A 106 0.63 -7.93 -15.99
C HIS A 106 1.74 -8.33 -16.95
N ALA A 107 2.47 -7.35 -17.48
CA ALA A 107 3.65 -7.57 -18.31
C ALA A 107 4.76 -8.33 -17.55
N LEU A 108 4.85 -8.11 -16.23
CA LEU A 108 5.77 -8.80 -15.33
C LEU A 108 5.01 -9.36 -14.11
N PRO A 109 4.39 -10.55 -14.22
CA PRO A 109 3.70 -11.19 -13.11
C PRO A 109 4.67 -11.56 -11.98
N GLY A 110 4.23 -11.42 -10.72
CA GLY A 110 5.01 -11.86 -9.56
C GLY A 110 6.30 -11.05 -9.38
N ALA A 111 6.23 -9.75 -9.70
CA ALA A 111 7.33 -8.83 -9.57
C ALA A 111 7.18 -7.97 -8.31
N VAL A 112 8.32 -7.62 -7.70
CA VAL A 112 8.40 -6.53 -6.72
C VAL A 112 8.59 -5.22 -7.49
N ILE A 113 7.67 -4.29 -7.28
CA ILE A 113 7.70 -2.96 -7.86
C ILE A 113 8.34 -2.02 -6.86
N LYS A 114 9.27 -1.20 -7.34
CA LYS A 114 9.88 -0.11 -6.57
C LYS A 114 9.36 1.23 -7.07
N VAL A 115 8.81 2.01 -6.14
CA VAL A 115 8.45 3.42 -6.36
C VAL A 115 9.47 4.28 -5.64
N SER A 116 10.12 5.19 -6.35
CA SER A 116 11.10 6.09 -5.73
C SER A 116 10.44 7.15 -4.84
N ALA A 117 11.21 7.77 -3.94
CA ALA A 117 10.71 8.76 -2.99
C ALA A 117 9.97 9.97 -3.60
N ASN A 118 10.21 10.26 -4.88
CA ASN A 118 9.53 11.34 -5.60
C ASN A 118 8.29 10.87 -6.39
N GLY A 119 7.83 9.63 -6.16
CA GLY A 119 6.66 9.05 -6.83
C GLY A 119 6.94 8.55 -8.25
N LYS A 120 8.18 8.64 -8.76
CA LYS A 120 8.51 8.08 -10.06
C LYS A 120 8.74 6.58 -9.97
N ASN A 121 8.12 5.83 -10.87
CA ASN A 121 8.31 4.39 -11.00
C ASN A 121 9.75 4.09 -11.45
N ALA A 122 10.39 3.15 -10.77
CA ALA A 122 11.61 2.50 -11.23
C ALA A 122 11.26 1.09 -11.73
N PRO A 123 11.95 0.55 -12.75
CA PRO A 123 11.75 -0.84 -13.16
C PRO A 123 11.97 -1.80 -11.98
N SER A 124 11.31 -2.96 -12.05
CA SER A 124 11.25 -3.97 -10.98
C SER A 124 12.62 -4.31 -10.39
N THR A 125 12.67 -4.51 -9.08
CA THR A 125 13.91 -4.83 -8.37
C THR A 125 14.10 -6.33 -8.13
N ALA A 126 13.07 -7.14 -8.34
CA ALA A 126 13.12 -8.60 -8.30
C ALA A 126 11.92 -9.25 -9.03
N THR A 127 12.12 -10.42 -9.63
CA THR A 127 11.10 -11.27 -10.26
C THR A 127 11.12 -12.68 -9.66
N ALA A 128 9.97 -13.38 -9.65
CA ALA A 128 9.71 -14.73 -9.10
C ALA A 128 9.00 -14.78 -7.72
N PHE A 129 8.13 -13.83 -7.41
CA PHE A 129 7.17 -13.97 -6.31
C PHE A 129 6.10 -15.04 -6.63
N ALA A 130 6.19 -16.20 -5.96
CA ALA A 130 5.12 -17.19 -5.89
C ALA A 130 4.39 -17.06 -4.53
N PRO A 131 3.08 -17.37 -4.41
CA PRO A 131 2.23 -17.00 -3.26
C PRO A 131 2.48 -17.83 -1.99
N ARG A 132 3.72 -18.25 -1.72
CA ARG A 132 4.08 -18.99 -0.51
C ARG A 132 5.01 -18.11 0.33
N THR A 133 4.41 -17.13 1.02
CA THR A 133 5.00 -16.34 2.12
C THR A 133 6.46 -15.91 1.90
N ALA A 134 6.68 -14.74 1.28
CA ALA A 134 8.00 -14.14 1.23
C ALA A 134 7.91 -12.68 1.71
N TRP A 135 8.63 -12.39 2.80
CA TRP A 135 8.88 -11.04 3.29
C TRP A 135 9.94 -10.40 2.39
N VAL A 136 9.67 -9.20 1.86
CA VAL A 136 10.74 -8.37 1.30
C VAL A 136 11.43 -7.70 2.49
N SER A 137 12.54 -8.26 2.97
CA SER A 137 13.39 -7.56 3.93
C SER A 137 14.20 -6.51 3.18
N CYS A 138 13.96 -5.23 3.48
CA CYS A 138 14.88 -4.17 3.09
C CYS A 138 16.19 -4.35 3.87
N PRO A 139 17.37 -4.42 3.23
CA PRO A 139 18.62 -4.47 3.96
C PRO A 139 18.83 -3.16 4.73
N THR A 140 18.77 -3.21 6.06
CA THR A 140 19.26 -2.13 6.92
C THR A 140 20.78 -2.21 6.93
N THR A 141 21.44 -1.50 6.02
CA THR A 141 22.85 -1.13 6.22
C THR A 141 22.90 -0.01 7.24
N GLY A 142 23.61 -0.27 8.34
CA GLY A 142 23.73 0.63 9.50
C GLY A 142 24.63 1.85 9.28
#